data_AF-A0AA88J832-F1
#
_entry.id   AF-A0AA88J832-F1
#
_cell.length_a   1.000
_cell.length_b   1.000
_cell.length_c   1.000
_cell.angle_alpha   90.00
_cell.angle_beta   90.00
_cell.angle_gamma   90.00
#
_symmetry.space_group_name_H-M   'P 1'
#
loop_
_entity.id
_entity.type
_entity.pdbx_description
1 polymer ?
#
loop_
_entity_poly.entity_id
_entity_poly.type
_entity_poly.pdbx_seq_one_letter_code
_entity_poly.pdbx_strand_id
1 'polypeptide(L)'
;MKDLDPGTPKRPYNRRRKSWEPIWTAMALKQVGVKFQRAKHRTAFYDITFSNGVMRIPRLEIYDSTESFFRNLVAYEQHSKQYILQQVGDYLQVMNCLINTSKDVELLRHYRIIDNRIGNDEKASAMFNQLCSGVGFVREMFLYTQMFDEVNKFCNNPWNKRMTKLKNEYFGSTWALISFMAAALLLLLTALQTVYSPLSYYHP
;
A
#
# COMPACT_ATOMS: atom_id res chain seq x y z
N MET A 1 -19.94 3.66 -51.88
CA MET A 1 -18.60 3.47 -51.27
C MET A 1 -18.62 4.28 -49.97
N LYS A 2 -18.82 3.71 -48.77
CA LYS A 2 -17.91 2.80 -48.01
C LYS A 2 -16.48 3.34 -48.10
N ASP A 3 -15.90 3.88 -47.03
CA ASP A 3 -15.41 3.16 -45.82
C ASP A 3 -15.67 4.03 -44.56
N LEU A 4 -16.17 3.63 -43.37
CA LEU A 4 -15.93 2.51 -42.44
C LEU A 4 -14.44 2.22 -42.13
N ASP A 5 -13.96 2.82 -41.04
CA ASP A 5 -12.79 2.35 -40.26
C ASP A 5 -13.06 2.58 -38.75
N PRO A 6 -12.53 1.77 -37.82
CA PRO A 6 -13.35 0.89 -37.00
C PRO A 6 -13.24 1.24 -35.51
N GLY A 7 -14.05 0.57 -34.71
CA GLY A 7 -14.25 0.82 -33.29
C GLY A 7 -12.98 1.11 -32.49
N THR A 8 -12.90 2.34 -31.98
CA THR A 8 -12.35 2.53 -30.64
C THR A 8 -13.29 1.80 -29.67
N PRO A 9 -12.78 0.94 -28.77
CA PRO A 9 -13.65 0.34 -27.76
C PRO A 9 -14.10 1.48 -26.85
N LYS A 10 -15.37 1.91 -27.02
CA LYS A 10 -16.04 2.74 -26.03
C LYS A 10 -16.11 1.91 -24.76
N ARG A 11 -15.18 2.16 -23.84
CA ARG A 11 -15.19 1.54 -22.51
C ARG A 11 -16.59 1.74 -21.93
N PRO A 12 -17.26 0.68 -21.42
CA PRO A 12 -18.63 0.80 -20.98
C PRO A 12 -18.72 1.83 -19.86
N TYR A 13 -19.33 2.97 -20.17
CA TYR A 13 -19.72 3.98 -19.21
C TYR A 13 -20.93 3.46 -18.45
N ASN A 14 -20.68 2.59 -17.47
CA ASN A 14 -21.60 2.30 -16.38
C ASN A 14 -20.92 1.43 -15.31
N ARG A 15 -20.24 2.09 -14.37
CA ARG A 15 -20.15 1.62 -12.99
C ARG A 15 -20.67 2.75 -12.12
N ARG A 16 -21.66 2.45 -11.27
CA ARG A 16 -22.15 3.33 -10.20
C ARG A 16 -20.93 4.03 -9.59
N ARG A 17 -20.88 5.36 -9.67
CA ARG A 17 -19.75 6.18 -9.25
C ARG A 17 -19.45 5.90 -7.78
N LYS A 18 -18.53 4.99 -7.49
CA LYS A 18 -17.91 4.93 -6.16
C LYS A 18 -17.25 6.29 -5.96
N SER A 19 -17.54 6.93 -4.83
CA SER A 19 -16.73 8.04 -4.34
C SER A 19 -15.26 7.62 -4.37
N TRP A 20 -14.38 8.44 -4.94
CA TRP A 20 -12.94 8.28 -4.73
C TRP A 20 -12.70 8.42 -3.23
N GLU A 21 -12.09 7.39 -2.67
CA GLU A 21 -11.72 7.32 -1.27
C GLU A 21 -10.20 7.34 -1.20
N PRO A 22 -9.58 8.36 -0.58
CA PRO A 22 -8.15 8.37 -0.40
C PRO A 22 -7.71 7.17 0.43
N ILE A 23 -6.56 6.59 0.08
CA ILE A 23 -5.91 5.60 0.95
C ILE A 23 -5.31 6.29 2.18
N TRP A 24 -5.08 5.51 3.23
CA TRP A 24 -4.45 6.01 4.46
C TRP A 24 -2.95 6.26 4.30
N THR A 25 -2.36 6.95 5.29
CA THR A 25 -0.91 7.22 5.34
C THR A 25 -0.10 5.95 5.50
N ALA A 26 1.20 6.01 5.16
CA ALA A 26 2.08 4.86 5.22
C ALA A 26 2.11 4.22 6.62
N MET A 27 2.15 5.04 7.68
CA MET A 27 2.08 4.56 9.06
C MET A 27 0.75 3.87 9.38
N ALA A 28 -0.38 4.46 8.98
CA ALA A 28 -1.70 3.88 9.22
C ALA A 28 -1.90 2.56 8.44
N LEU A 29 -1.45 2.50 7.19
CA LEU A 29 -1.47 1.29 6.37
C LEU A 29 -0.62 0.17 7.01
N LYS A 30 0.57 0.50 7.52
CA LYS A 30 1.41 -0.45 8.27
C LYS A 30 0.70 -1.00 9.51
N GLN A 31 0.00 -0.14 10.27
CA GLN A 31 -0.72 -0.57 11.48
C GLN A 31 -1.82 -1.59 11.19
N VAL A 32 -2.45 -1.53 10.01
CA VAL A 32 -3.47 -2.51 9.61
C VAL A 32 -2.92 -3.70 8.83
N GLY A 33 -1.59 -3.81 8.73
CA GLY A 33 -0.90 -5.00 8.23
C GLY A 33 -0.47 -4.92 6.78
N VAL A 34 -0.56 -3.75 6.13
CA VAL A 34 0.06 -3.54 4.82
C VAL A 34 1.58 -3.58 4.98
N LYS A 35 2.23 -4.35 4.11
CA LYS A 35 3.70 -4.43 4.05
C LYS A 35 4.21 -3.54 2.93
N PHE A 36 5.20 -2.71 3.24
CA PHE A 36 5.89 -1.91 2.25
C PHE A 36 7.14 -2.64 1.75
N GLN A 37 7.38 -2.56 0.44
CA GLN A 37 8.56 -3.11 -0.21
C GLN A 37 9.04 -2.18 -1.32
N ARG A 38 10.36 -2.07 -1.47
CA ARG A 38 10.94 -1.46 -2.66
C ARG A 38 10.72 -2.36 -3.88
N ALA A 39 10.35 -1.79 -5.01
CA ALA A 39 10.33 -2.51 -6.29
C ALA A 39 11.72 -3.11 -6.60
N LYS A 40 11.76 -4.34 -7.12
CA LYS A 40 13.03 -5.08 -7.32
C LYS A 40 13.78 -4.68 -8.59
N HIS A 41 13.05 -4.30 -9.64
CA HIS A 41 13.60 -3.95 -10.95
C HIS A 41 13.61 -2.44 -11.15
N ARG A 42 14.43 -1.95 -12.07
CA ARG A 42 14.33 -0.56 -12.56
C ARG A 42 13.04 -0.44 -13.36
N THR A 43 11.96 -0.08 -12.69
CA THR A 43 10.67 0.26 -13.28
C THR A 43 10.53 1.76 -13.40
N ALA A 44 9.50 2.23 -14.12
CA ALA A 44 9.17 3.65 -14.13
C ALA A 44 8.89 4.13 -12.70
N PHE A 45 9.22 5.39 -12.40
CA PHE A 45 9.07 5.93 -11.03
C PHE A 45 7.63 5.87 -10.50
N TYR A 46 6.65 5.86 -11.42
CA TYR A 46 5.21 5.75 -11.14
C TYR A 46 4.69 4.30 -11.12
N ASP A 47 5.53 3.27 -11.23
CA ASP A 47 5.06 1.88 -11.22
C ASP A 47 4.80 1.36 -9.80
N ILE A 48 3.74 1.87 -9.17
CA ILE A 48 3.30 1.46 -7.84
C ILE A 48 2.28 0.34 -7.95
N THR A 49 2.51 -0.76 -7.23
CA THR A 49 1.60 -1.92 -7.23
C THR A 49 1.18 -2.31 -5.83
N PHE A 50 -0.03 -2.84 -5.71
CA PHE A 50 -0.53 -3.46 -4.49
C PHE A 50 -1.01 -4.87 -4.80
N SER A 51 -0.57 -5.86 -4.03
CA SER A 51 -1.03 -7.24 -4.17
C SER A 51 -0.88 -8.00 -2.86
N ASN A 52 -1.91 -8.72 -2.45
CA ASN A 52 -1.91 -9.57 -1.25
C ASN A 52 -1.39 -8.86 0.01
N GLY A 53 -1.81 -7.60 0.22
CA GLY A 53 -1.39 -6.79 1.37
C GLY A 53 0.04 -6.24 1.28
N VAL A 54 0.70 -6.36 0.13
CA VAL A 54 2.05 -5.82 -0.11
C VAL A 54 1.98 -4.66 -1.09
N MET A 55 2.38 -3.47 -0.64
CA MET A 55 2.56 -2.30 -1.47
C MET A 55 4.01 -2.22 -1.93
N ARG A 56 4.23 -2.26 -3.24
CA ARG A 56 5.55 -2.11 -3.88
C ARG A 56 5.65 -0.75 -4.51
N ILE A 57 6.68 -0.01 -4.11
CA ILE A 57 6.94 1.35 -4.59
C ILE A 57 8.36 1.39 -5.16
N PRO A 58 8.55 1.97 -6.36
CA PRO A 58 9.89 2.26 -6.89
C PRO A 58 10.68 3.16 -5.94
N ARG A 59 12.01 3.04 -5.97
CA ARG A 59 12.86 3.90 -5.14
C ARG A 59 12.82 5.34 -5.66
N LEU A 60 12.61 6.28 -4.75
CA LEU A 60 12.72 7.71 -5.02
C LEU A 60 13.87 8.30 -4.22
N GLU A 61 14.77 9.00 -4.91
CA GLU A 61 15.82 9.80 -4.29
C GLU A 61 15.32 11.25 -4.20
N ILE A 62 15.42 11.84 -3.01
CA ILE A 62 14.92 13.18 -2.73
C ILE A 62 16.11 14.11 -2.49
N TYR A 63 16.23 15.15 -3.32
CA TYR A 63 17.22 16.22 -3.28
C TYR A 63 16.51 17.57 -3.19
N ASP A 64 17.26 18.65 -2.93
CA ASP A 64 16.71 20.01 -2.90
C ASP A 64 16.05 20.42 -4.23
N SER A 65 16.47 19.81 -5.36
CA SER A 65 15.89 20.02 -6.68
C SER A 65 14.65 19.17 -6.99
N THR A 66 14.28 18.21 -6.12
CA THR A 66 13.17 17.30 -6.38
C THR A 66 11.84 18.03 -6.47
N GLU A 67 11.64 19.09 -5.68
CA GLU A 67 10.40 19.88 -5.74
C GLU A 67 10.23 20.55 -7.11
N SER A 68 11.24 21.31 -7.54
CA SER A 68 11.18 22.03 -8.82
C SER A 68 11.08 21.07 -10.00
N PHE A 69 11.75 19.92 -9.92
CA PHE A 69 11.62 18.84 -10.90
C PHE A 69 10.17 18.39 -11.07
N PHE A 70 9.49 18.02 -9.98
CA PHE A 70 8.09 17.57 -10.05
C PHE A 70 7.13 18.69 -10.47
N ARG A 71 7.33 19.93 -10.02
CA ARG A 71 6.51 21.08 -10.47
C ARG A 71 6.62 21.31 -11.96
N ASN A 72 7.84 21.23 -12.51
CA ASN A 72 8.07 21.37 -13.95
C ASN A 72 7.40 20.25 -14.75
N LEU A 73 7.46 19.01 -14.25
CA LEU A 73 6.77 17.88 -14.87
C LEU A 73 5.24 18.06 -14.85
N VAL A 74 4.67 18.48 -13.72
CA VAL A 74 3.22 18.76 -13.62
C VAL A 74 2.83 19.89 -14.56
N ALA A 75 3.62 20.97 -14.63
CA ALA A 75 3.37 22.07 -15.56
C ALA A 75 3.41 21.60 -17.02
N TYR A 76 4.38 20.73 -17.36
CA TYR A 76 4.46 20.12 -18.68
C TYR A 76 3.23 19.25 -18.98
N GLU A 77 2.79 18.40 -18.06
CA GLU A 77 1.57 17.59 -18.21
C GLU A 77 0.34 18.46 -18.48
N GLN A 78 0.17 19.54 -17.69
CA GLN A 78 -0.97 20.46 -17.78
C GLN A 78 -1.02 21.27 -19.08
N HIS A 79 0.13 21.60 -19.67
CA HIS A 79 0.22 22.38 -20.92
C HIS A 79 0.36 21.50 -22.16
N SER A 80 0.60 20.20 -21.99
CA SER A 80 0.59 19.25 -23.10
C SER A 80 -0.82 19.07 -23.64
N LYS A 81 -0.99 19.04 -24.97
CA LYS A 81 -2.30 18.78 -25.61
C LYS A 81 -2.80 17.33 -25.39
N GLN A 82 -2.04 16.50 -24.69
CA GLN A 82 -2.38 15.12 -24.38
C GLN A 82 -2.83 15.01 -22.92
N TYR A 83 -4.12 15.28 -22.67
CA TYR A 83 -4.81 15.05 -21.39
C TYR A 83 -4.70 13.60 -20.84
N ILE A 84 -4.17 12.66 -21.63
CA ILE A 84 -4.05 11.24 -21.32
C ILE A 84 -2.84 10.94 -20.40
N LEU A 85 -1.95 11.91 -20.18
CA LEU A 85 -0.67 11.73 -19.48
C LEU A 85 -0.63 12.40 -18.10
N GLN A 86 -1.65 12.25 -17.24
CA GLN A 86 -1.59 12.74 -15.84
C GLN A 86 -0.76 11.82 -14.91
N GLN A 87 0.32 11.23 -15.42
CA GLN A 87 1.05 10.16 -14.71
C GLN A 87 1.81 10.70 -13.50
N VAL A 88 2.43 11.88 -13.63
CA VAL A 88 3.16 12.57 -12.57
C VAL A 88 2.18 13.11 -11.54
N GLY A 89 1.10 13.77 -11.98
CA GLY A 89 0.03 14.23 -11.08
C GLY A 89 -0.57 13.10 -10.25
N ASP A 90 -0.91 11.98 -10.90
CA ASP A 90 -1.46 10.81 -10.23
C ASP A 90 -0.46 10.17 -9.27
N TYR A 91 0.82 10.08 -9.67
CA TYR A 91 1.88 9.59 -8.80
C TYR A 91 2.04 10.46 -7.55
N LEU A 92 2.09 11.78 -7.72
CA LEU A 92 2.19 12.73 -6.61
C LEU A 92 0.98 12.59 -5.68
N GLN A 93 -0.22 12.36 -6.22
CA GLN A 93 -1.40 12.11 -5.41
C GLN A 93 -1.27 10.85 -4.56
N VAL A 94 -0.67 9.76 -5.07
CA VAL A 94 -0.38 8.56 -4.25
C VAL A 94 0.62 8.90 -3.15
N MET A 95 1.72 9.57 -3.49
CA MET A 95 2.76 9.94 -2.54
C MET A 95 2.22 10.86 -1.44
N ASN A 96 1.31 11.80 -1.78
CA ASN A 96 0.62 12.68 -0.85
C ASN A 96 -0.23 11.91 0.17
N CYS A 97 -0.99 10.90 -0.30
CA CYS A 97 -1.78 10.08 0.61
C CYS A 97 -0.87 9.29 1.56
N LEU A 98 0.27 8.79 1.08
CA LEU A 98 1.20 8.00 1.88
C LEU A 98 2.01 8.85 2.88
N ILE A 99 2.38 10.08 2.52
CA ILE A 99 3.31 10.92 3.26
C ILE A 99 2.56 12.13 3.82
N ASN A 100 2.17 12.05 5.09
CA ASN A 100 1.57 13.18 5.79
C ASN A 100 2.55 13.81 6.79
N THR A 101 3.41 12.99 7.41
CA THR A 101 4.32 13.38 8.49
C THR A 101 5.74 12.84 8.28
N SER A 102 6.72 13.34 9.03
CA SER A 102 8.10 12.82 8.99
C SER A 102 8.19 11.34 9.35
N LYS A 103 7.29 10.82 10.19
CA LYS A 103 7.21 9.38 10.50
C LYS A 103 6.85 8.52 9.29
N ASP A 104 6.04 9.04 8.38
CA ASP A 104 5.71 8.34 7.14
C ASP A 104 6.94 8.28 6.21
N VAL A 105 7.71 9.38 6.13
CA VAL A 105 8.98 9.43 5.40
C VAL A 105 9.99 8.46 6.00
N GLU A 106 10.18 8.50 7.33
CA GLU A 106 11.06 7.61 8.08
C GLU A 106 10.72 6.13 7.80
N LEU A 107 9.43 5.80 7.80
CA LEU A 107 8.98 4.45 7.50
C LEU A 107 9.34 4.02 6.06
N LEU A 108 9.08 4.87 5.08
CA LEU A 108 9.41 4.57 3.68
C LEU A 108 10.92 4.52 3.45
N ARG A 109 11.72 5.30 4.19
CA ARG A 109 13.18 5.20 4.21
C ARG A 109 13.67 3.88 4.79
N HIS A 110 13.06 3.42 5.89
CA HIS A 110 13.37 2.12 6.48
C HIS A 110 13.22 0.98 5.46
N TYR A 111 12.19 1.05 4.60
CA TYR A 111 11.97 0.08 3.52
C TYR A 111 12.78 0.38 2.23
N ARG A 112 13.68 1.37 2.26
CA ARG A 112 14.51 1.82 1.12
C ARG A 112 13.70 2.27 -0.10
N ILE A 113 12.45 2.68 0.12
CA ILE A 113 11.58 3.27 -0.90
C ILE A 113 11.97 4.73 -1.09
N ILE A 114 12.14 5.47 0.01
CA ILE A 114 12.65 6.84 -0.03
C ILE A 114 14.13 6.83 0.35
N ASP A 115 14.92 7.58 -0.40
CA ASP A 115 16.28 7.95 -0.02
C ASP A 115 16.36 9.47 0.11
N ASN A 116 16.22 9.94 1.35
CA ASN A 116 16.20 11.36 1.66
C ASN A 116 17.62 11.93 1.73
N ARG A 117 17.99 12.77 0.76
CA ARG A 117 19.29 13.47 0.69
C ARG A 117 19.22 14.94 1.13
N ILE A 118 18.04 15.43 1.50
CA ILE A 118 17.85 16.78 2.08
C ILE A 118 18.25 16.81 3.58
N GLY A 119 18.42 15.64 4.20
CA GLY A 119 19.00 15.48 5.53
C GLY A 119 18.02 15.60 6.70
N ASN A 120 16.74 15.87 6.44
CA ASN A 120 15.69 15.95 7.45
C ASN A 120 14.36 15.43 6.88
N ASP A 121 13.67 14.58 7.64
CA ASP A 121 12.43 13.91 7.20
C ASP A 121 11.20 14.84 7.28
N GLU A 122 11.19 15.81 8.20
CA GLU A 122 10.19 16.88 8.23
C GLU A 122 10.22 17.71 6.95
N LYS A 123 11.41 18.12 6.49
CA LYS A 123 11.58 18.86 5.21
C LYS A 123 11.03 18.06 4.04
N ALA A 124 11.33 16.75 3.97
CA ALA A 124 10.81 15.89 2.91
C ALA A 124 9.28 15.78 2.95
N SER A 125 8.67 15.60 4.14
CA SER A 125 7.21 15.57 4.26
C SER A 125 6.54 16.90 3.89
N ALA A 126 7.12 18.02 4.30
CA ALA A 126 6.62 19.35 3.97
C ALA A 126 6.68 19.63 2.47
N MET A 127 7.77 19.21 1.80
CA MET A 127 7.92 19.30 0.35
C MET A 127 6.78 18.56 -0.38
N PHE A 128 6.45 17.33 0.00
CA PHE A 128 5.34 16.59 -0.64
C PHE A 128 3.97 17.23 -0.41
N ASN A 129 3.71 17.70 0.81
CA ASN A 129 2.47 18.40 1.14
C ASN A 129 2.32 19.68 0.29
N GLN A 130 3.41 20.40 0.05
CA GLN A 130 3.45 21.58 -0.82
C GLN A 130 3.36 21.24 -2.32
N LEU A 131 3.99 20.16 -2.77
CA LEU A 131 3.93 19.71 -4.16
C LEU A 131 2.50 19.44 -4.62
N CYS A 132 1.68 18.91 -3.72
CA CYS A 132 0.31 18.52 -4.05
C CYS A 132 -0.68 19.69 -3.95
N SER A 133 -0.27 20.83 -3.38
CA SER A 133 -1.02 22.06 -3.46
C SER A 133 -1.03 22.59 -4.91
N GLY A 134 -2.22 22.64 -5.52
CA GLY A 134 -2.40 23.19 -6.88
C GLY A 134 -2.24 22.18 -8.02
N VAL A 135 -2.04 20.89 -7.74
CA VAL A 135 -2.09 19.85 -8.78
C VAL A 135 -3.54 19.56 -9.14
N GLY A 136 -3.93 19.87 -10.38
CA GLY A 136 -5.27 19.55 -10.90
C GLY A 136 -5.51 18.03 -10.94
N PHE A 137 -6.53 17.56 -10.24
CA PHE A 137 -6.88 16.14 -10.14
C PHE A 137 -8.13 15.81 -10.97
N VAL A 138 -7.98 14.99 -12.01
CA VAL A 138 -9.12 14.49 -12.81
C VAL A 138 -9.43 13.05 -12.42
N ARG A 139 -10.41 12.91 -11.52
CA ARG A 139 -10.82 11.62 -10.92
C ARG A 139 -11.13 10.52 -11.93
N GLU A 140 -11.74 10.87 -13.07
CA GLU A 140 -12.24 9.89 -14.05
C GLU A 140 -11.10 9.17 -14.81
N MET A 141 -9.88 9.73 -14.77
CA MET A 141 -8.72 9.21 -15.50
C MET A 141 -7.58 8.76 -14.57
N PHE A 142 -7.83 8.69 -13.25
CA PHE A 142 -6.81 8.39 -12.25
C PHE A 142 -6.22 6.98 -12.42
N LEU A 143 -4.92 6.92 -12.68
CA LEU A 143 -4.15 5.72 -12.99
C LEU A 143 -4.27 4.63 -11.91
N TYR A 144 -4.30 5.03 -10.64
CA TYR A 144 -4.28 4.10 -9.51
C TYR A 144 -5.67 3.79 -8.93
N THR A 145 -6.75 4.06 -9.68
CA THR A 145 -8.12 3.82 -9.20
C THR A 145 -8.31 2.37 -8.70
N GLN A 146 -7.83 1.39 -9.48
CA GLN A 146 -7.94 -0.03 -9.10
C GLN A 146 -7.10 -0.36 -7.86
N MET A 147 -5.88 0.18 -7.79
CA MET A 147 -5.00 0.00 -6.64
C MET A 147 -5.63 0.57 -5.36
N PHE A 148 -6.24 1.75 -5.42
CA PHE A 148 -6.92 2.38 -4.29
C PHE A 148 -8.10 1.54 -3.81
N ASP A 149 -8.92 1.05 -4.74
CA ASP A 149 -10.01 0.12 -4.45
C ASP A 149 -9.51 -1.14 -3.73
N GLU A 150 -8.40 -1.72 -4.18
CA GLU A 150 -7.81 -2.92 -3.56
C GLU A 150 -7.23 -2.63 -2.17
N VAL A 151 -6.52 -1.51 -2.00
CA VAL A 151 -5.97 -1.08 -0.70
C VAL A 151 -7.11 -0.84 0.28
N ASN A 152 -8.14 -0.10 -0.11
CA ASN A 152 -9.29 0.20 0.75
C ASN A 152 -10.07 -1.08 1.08
N LYS A 153 -10.28 -1.98 0.11
CA LYS A 153 -10.89 -3.30 0.36
C LYS A 153 -10.06 -4.13 1.35
N PHE A 154 -8.74 -4.14 1.20
CA PHE A 154 -7.86 -4.85 2.13
C PHE A 154 -7.93 -4.26 3.54
N CYS A 155 -7.89 -2.93 3.66
CA CYS A 155 -7.93 -2.22 4.93
C CYS A 155 -9.29 -2.32 5.62
N ASN A 156 -10.38 -2.38 4.86
CA ASN A 156 -11.74 -2.50 5.40
C ASN A 156 -12.15 -3.95 5.68
N ASN A 157 -11.35 -4.95 5.30
CA ASN A 157 -11.63 -6.34 5.60
C ASN A 157 -11.40 -6.63 7.10
N PRO A 158 -12.44 -7.00 7.88
CA PRO A 158 -12.32 -7.28 9.30
C PRO A 158 -11.39 -8.47 9.60
N TRP A 159 -11.31 -9.45 8.68
CA TRP A 159 -10.38 -10.58 8.83
C TRP A 159 -8.93 -10.11 8.84
N ASN A 160 -8.56 -9.20 7.94
CA ASN A 160 -7.22 -8.65 7.88
C ASN A 160 -6.88 -7.87 9.15
N LYS A 161 -7.81 -7.03 9.65
CA LYS A 161 -7.62 -6.31 10.92
C LYS A 161 -7.44 -7.27 12.10
N ARG A 162 -8.28 -8.30 12.21
CA ARG A 162 -8.19 -9.33 13.26
C ARG A 162 -6.87 -10.10 13.18
N MET A 163 -6.48 -10.53 11.99
CA MET A 163 -5.24 -11.27 11.77
C MET A 163 -4.02 -10.43 12.09
N THR A 164 -4.02 -9.13 11.75
CA THR A 164 -2.94 -8.20 12.13
C THR A 164 -2.86 -8.02 13.65
N LYS A 165 -4.01 -7.88 14.33
CA LYS A 165 -4.06 -7.79 15.80
C LYS A 165 -3.52 -9.06 16.45
N LEU A 166 -4.01 -10.22 16.04
CA LEU A 166 -3.52 -11.53 16.50
C LEU A 166 -2.01 -11.65 16.26
N LYS A 167 -1.54 -11.29 15.07
CA LYS A 167 -0.12 -11.37 14.77
C LYS A 167 0.73 -10.51 15.70
N ASN A 168 0.31 -9.27 15.95
CA ASN A 168 1.06 -8.34 16.78
C ASN A 168 1.04 -8.74 18.26
N GLU A 169 -0.08 -9.24 18.79
CA GLU A 169 -0.21 -9.66 20.19
C GLU A 169 0.49 -11.02 20.46
N TYR A 170 0.28 -12.01 19.59
CA TYR A 170 0.77 -13.37 19.81
C TYR A 170 2.19 -13.59 19.32
N PHE A 171 2.55 -13.08 18.14
CA PHE A 171 3.89 -13.25 17.55
C PHE A 171 4.83 -12.07 17.85
N GLY A 172 4.32 -10.96 18.38
CA GLY A 172 5.14 -9.83 18.83
C GLY A 172 5.76 -10.05 20.22
N SER A 173 5.18 -10.94 21.02
CA SER A 173 5.70 -11.32 22.34
C SER A 173 6.20 -12.76 22.31
N THR A 174 7.53 -12.93 22.41
CA THR A 174 8.17 -14.25 22.50
C THR A 174 7.55 -15.13 23.58
N TRP A 175 7.14 -14.52 24.70
CA TRP A 175 6.48 -15.20 25.81
C TRP A 175 5.07 -15.69 25.48
N ALA A 176 4.28 -14.90 24.75
CA ALA A 176 2.94 -15.32 24.33
C ALA A 176 3.01 -16.54 23.39
N LEU A 177 4.01 -16.57 22.50
CA LEU A 177 4.26 -17.69 21.60
C LEU A 177 4.65 -18.96 22.37
N ILE A 178 5.57 -18.86 23.34
CA ILE A 178 5.98 -20.01 24.16
C ILE A 178 4.78 -20.56 24.94
N SER A 179 4.00 -19.70 25.59
CA SER A 179 2.81 -20.11 26.34
C SER A 179 1.77 -20.79 25.46
N PHE A 180 1.54 -20.28 24.24
CA PHE A 180 0.63 -20.91 23.28
C PHE A 180 1.12 -22.31 22.87
N MET A 181 2.41 -22.46 22.57
CA MET A 181 2.99 -23.76 22.20
C MET A 181 2.92 -24.76 23.35
N ALA A 182 3.19 -24.33 24.58
CA ALA A 182 3.07 -25.18 25.77
C ALA A 182 1.63 -25.64 25.99
N ALA A 183 0.65 -24.74 25.89
CA ALA A 183 -0.78 -25.08 26.01
C ALA A 183 -1.24 -26.05 24.91
N ALA A 184 -0.81 -25.83 23.66
CA ALA A 184 -1.12 -26.73 22.55
C ALA A 184 -0.52 -28.12 22.75
N LEU A 185 0.72 -28.20 23.24
CA LEU A 185 1.37 -29.48 23.57
C LEU A 185 0.63 -30.21 24.71
N LEU A 186 0.26 -29.50 25.77
CA LEU A 186 -0.52 -30.06 26.88
C LEU A 186 -1.88 -30.58 26.43
N LEU A 187 -2.57 -29.86 25.54
CA LEU A 187 -3.84 -30.30 24.94
C LEU A 187 -3.67 -31.56 24.09
N LEU A 188 -2.59 -31.65 23.29
CA LEU A 188 -2.29 -32.86 22.52
C LEU A 188 -1.99 -34.05 23.43
N LEU A 189 -1.21 -33.84 24.49
CA LEU A 189 -0.90 -34.88 25.48
C LEU A 189 -2.16 -35.35 26.21
N THR A 190 -3.02 -34.43 26.64
CA THR A 190 -4.31 -34.80 27.28
C THR A 190 -5.22 -35.53 26.32
N ALA A 191 -5.33 -35.11 25.06
CA ALA A 191 -6.11 -35.83 24.06
C ALA A 191 -5.60 -37.26 23.85
N LEU A 192 -4.28 -37.45 23.74
CA LEU A 192 -3.67 -38.77 23.66
C LEU A 192 -3.99 -39.59 24.92
N GLN A 193 -3.79 -39.02 26.11
CA GLN A 193 -4.08 -39.70 27.37
C GLN A 193 -5.56 -40.13 27.47
N THR A 194 -6.50 -39.28 27.07
CA THR A 194 -7.93 -39.60 27.07
C THR A 194 -8.27 -40.74 26.09
N VAL A 195 -7.60 -40.84 24.96
CA VAL A 195 -7.80 -41.93 23.98
C VAL A 195 -7.15 -43.24 24.45
N TYR A 196 -5.94 -43.19 25.00
CA TYR A 196 -5.22 -44.38 25.45
C TYR A 196 -5.71 -44.94 26.79
N SER A 197 -6.20 -44.11 27.71
CA SER A 197 -6.74 -44.55 29.02
C SER A 197 -7.78 -45.67 28.95
N PRO A 198 -8.82 -45.60 28.09
CA PRO A 198 -9.78 -46.68 27.94
C PRO A 198 -9.22 -47.87 27.15
N LEU A 199 -8.35 -47.64 26.15
CA LEU A 199 -7.75 -48.72 25.34
C LEU A 199 -6.83 -49.63 26.17
N SER A 200 -6.04 -49.07 27.09
CA SER A 200 -5.22 -49.87 28.02
C SER A 200 -6.04 -50.67 29.03
N TYR A 201 -7.32 -50.37 29.20
CA TYR A 201 -8.21 -51.10 30.09
C TYR A 201 -8.79 -52.38 29.46
N TYR A 202 -8.85 -52.43 28.12
CA TYR A 202 -9.40 -53.57 27.37
C TYR A 202 -8.33 -54.52 26.79
N HIS A 203 -7.06 -54.13 26.79
CA HIS A 203 -5.91 -54.99 26.48
C HIS A 203 -4.81 -54.78 27.52
N PRO A 204 -4.80 -55.56 28.64
CA PRO A 204 -3.70 -55.58 29.60
C PRO A 204 -2.45 -56.28 29.05
#